data_AF-A0A4Q5SSZ0-F1
#
_entry.id   AF-A0A4Q5SSZ0-F1
#
_cell.length_a   1.000
_cell.length_b   1.000
_cell.length_c   1.000
_cell.angle_alpha   90.00
_cell.angle_beta   90.00
_cell.angle_gamma   90.00
#
_symmetry.space_group_name_H-M   'P 1'
#
loop_
_entity.id
_entity.type
_entity.pdbx_description
1 polymer ?
#
loop_
_entity_poly.entity_id
_entity_poly.type
_entity_poly.pdbx_seq_one_letter_code
_entity_poly.pdbx_strand_id
1 'polypeptide(L)'
;MSDRRREIARSAVELFADRGFHGVSVGDVGAASGISGPAIYKHFRSKESVLAQALVDISTELLETGRARVSAAPDGPGRLDALIDWHIDFAVTHPAYIVVQEREWSSLDADARAEVRALQLAYVDVWVDVVRTLRDDLTRTAARAAVQA
;
A
#
# COMPACT_ATOMS: atom_id res chain seq x y z
N MET A 1 17.47 -3.21 0.93
CA MET A 1 16.93 -2.12 0.09
C MET A 1 17.58 -0.81 0.55
N SER A 2 18.11 0.04 -0.34
CA SER A 2 18.68 1.35 0.07
C SER A 2 17.54 2.30 0.48
N ASP A 3 17.67 3.01 1.60
CA ASP A 3 16.73 4.05 2.04
C ASP A 3 16.40 5.04 0.91
N ARG A 4 17.38 5.30 0.04
CA ARG A 4 17.22 6.22 -1.08
C ARG A 4 16.18 5.78 -2.10
N ARG A 5 16.06 4.47 -2.38
CA ARG A 5 15.02 3.96 -3.31
C ARG A 5 13.63 4.23 -2.75
N ARG A 6 13.42 4.01 -1.45
CA ARG A 6 12.13 4.26 -0.79
C ARG A 6 11.77 5.74 -0.80
N GLU A 7 12.74 6.61 -0.52
CA GLU A 7 12.52 8.07 -0.58
C GLU A 7 12.07 8.52 -1.96
N ILE A 8 12.77 8.10 -3.02
CA ILE A 8 12.41 8.43 -4.40
C ILE A 8 10.99 7.95 -4.73
N ALA A 9 10.68 6.70 -4.38
CA ALA A 9 9.37 6.11 -4.63
C ALA A 9 8.24 6.86 -3.92
N ARG A 10 8.45 7.26 -2.65
CA ARG A 10 7.49 8.04 -1.87
C ARG A 10 7.26 9.43 -2.47
N SER A 11 8.33 10.15 -2.83
CA SER A 11 8.20 11.46 -3.47
C SER A 11 7.48 11.41 -4.82
N ALA A 12 7.62 10.30 -5.56
CA ALA A 12 6.97 10.13 -6.85
C ALA A 12 5.44 9.96 -6.73
N VAL A 13 4.95 9.36 -5.66
CA VAL A 13 3.51 9.07 -5.47
C VAL A 13 2.68 10.34 -5.42
N GLU A 14 3.14 11.37 -4.72
CA GLU A 14 2.46 12.67 -4.68
C GLU A 14 2.32 13.28 -6.08
N LEU A 15 3.37 13.19 -6.90
CA LEU A 15 3.33 13.66 -8.28
C LEU A 15 2.33 12.85 -9.13
N PHE A 16 2.32 11.53 -8.98
CA PHE A 16 1.39 10.65 -9.70
C PHE A 16 -0.06 10.90 -9.27
N ALA A 17 -0.31 11.16 -7.98
CA ALA A 17 -1.65 11.46 -7.49
C ALA A 17 -2.19 12.79 -8.05
N ASP A 18 -1.34 13.82 -8.11
CA ASP A 18 -1.69 15.16 -8.60
C ASP A 18 -1.87 15.21 -10.12
N ARG A 19 -0.91 14.63 -10.88
CA ARG A 19 -0.81 14.84 -12.34
C ARG A 19 -1.08 13.60 -13.18
N GLY A 20 -1.34 12.47 -12.54
CA GLY A 20 -1.46 11.16 -13.19
C GLY A 20 -0.11 10.59 -13.60
N PHE A 21 -0.06 9.26 -13.77
CA PHE A 21 1.19 8.57 -14.11
C PHE A 21 1.79 9.08 -15.43
N HIS A 22 0.97 9.24 -16.48
CA HIS A 22 1.43 9.68 -17.79
C HIS A 22 1.86 11.15 -17.82
N GLY A 23 1.33 11.99 -16.92
CA GLY A 23 1.68 13.42 -16.81
C GLY A 23 3.00 13.69 -16.09
N VAL A 24 3.61 12.68 -15.47
CA VAL A 24 4.87 12.80 -14.72
C VAL A 24 6.02 12.18 -15.51
N SER A 25 7.12 12.93 -15.67
CA SER A 25 8.35 12.43 -16.27
C SER A 25 9.33 11.91 -15.21
N VAL A 26 10.32 11.11 -15.64
CA VAL A 26 11.44 10.70 -14.76
C VAL A 26 12.25 11.92 -14.29
N GLY A 27 12.28 12.99 -15.09
CA GLY A 27 12.89 14.26 -14.70
C GLY A 27 12.19 14.90 -13.51
N ASP A 28 10.85 14.92 -13.52
CA ASP A 28 10.03 15.46 -12.43
C ASP A 28 10.24 14.67 -11.14
N VAL A 29 10.27 13.34 -11.24
CA VAL A 29 10.56 12.46 -10.09
C VAL A 29 11.96 12.73 -9.54
N GLY A 30 12.95 12.91 -10.41
CA GLY A 30 14.30 13.32 -10.02
C GLY A 30 14.28 14.63 -9.23
N ALA A 31 13.67 15.67 -9.80
CA ALA A 31 13.57 16.99 -9.19
C ALA A 31 12.89 16.95 -7.82
N ALA A 32 11.76 16.26 -7.69
CA ALA A 32 11.05 16.09 -6.41
C ALA A 32 11.83 15.28 -5.38
N SER A 33 12.74 14.42 -5.83
CA SER A 33 13.63 13.63 -4.97
C SER A 33 14.96 14.33 -4.68
N GLY A 34 15.21 15.53 -5.23
CA GLY A 34 16.46 16.26 -5.07
C GLY A 34 17.65 15.67 -5.83
N ILE A 35 17.41 14.93 -6.92
CA ILE A 35 18.44 14.37 -7.81
C ILE A 35 18.14 14.67 -9.28
N SER A 36 19.10 14.46 -10.16
CA SER A 36 18.83 14.60 -11.60
C SER A 36 17.96 13.46 -12.11
N GLY A 37 17.13 13.70 -13.13
CA GLY A 37 16.36 12.66 -13.81
C GLY A 37 17.22 11.45 -14.23
N PRO A 38 18.39 11.65 -14.86
CA PRO A 38 19.30 10.54 -15.18
C PRO A 38 19.79 9.73 -13.97
N ALA A 39 19.89 10.34 -12.77
CA ALA A 39 20.26 9.63 -11.56
C ALA A 39 19.18 8.66 -11.07
N ILE A 40 17.90 8.86 -11.44
CA ILE A 40 16.83 7.91 -11.15
C ILE A 40 17.12 6.55 -11.79
N TYR A 41 17.71 6.52 -13.00
CA TYR A 41 18.03 5.26 -13.69
C TYR A 41 19.11 4.41 -12.98
N LYS A 42 19.87 5.01 -12.05
CA LYS A 42 20.77 4.24 -11.16
C LYS A 42 20.01 3.46 -10.10
N HIS A 43 18.83 3.94 -9.75
CA HIS A 43 17.97 3.35 -8.73
C HIS A 43 16.87 2.50 -9.35
N PHE A 44 16.30 2.89 -10.47
CA PHE A 44 15.09 2.30 -11.05
C PHE A 44 15.27 2.05 -12.55
N ARG A 45 14.72 0.95 -13.07
CA ARG A 45 14.85 0.63 -14.50
C ARG A 45 13.89 1.45 -15.37
N SER A 46 12.77 1.87 -14.79
CA SER A 46 11.73 2.64 -15.47
C SER A 46 10.85 3.41 -14.49
N LYS A 47 9.97 4.27 -15.00
CA LYS A 47 8.98 5.00 -14.19
C LYS A 47 7.97 4.05 -13.55
N GLU A 48 7.57 3.01 -14.27
CA GLU A 48 6.71 1.93 -13.79
C GLU A 48 7.35 1.25 -12.57
N SER A 49 8.68 1.01 -12.60
CA SER A 49 9.37 0.41 -11.45
C SER A 49 9.43 1.31 -10.21
N VAL A 50 9.31 2.64 -10.38
CA VAL A 50 9.17 3.58 -9.25
C VAL A 50 7.78 3.45 -8.64
N LEU A 51 6.73 3.45 -9.48
CA LEU A 51 5.35 3.27 -9.06
C LEU A 51 5.15 1.92 -8.36
N ALA A 52 5.64 0.83 -8.96
CA ALA A 52 5.57 -0.51 -8.40
C ALA A 52 6.22 -0.57 -7.01
N GLN A 53 7.44 -0.05 -6.88
CA GLN A 53 8.14 0.01 -5.59
C GLN A 53 7.32 0.76 -4.54
N ALA A 54 6.76 1.92 -4.90
CA ALA A 54 5.98 2.72 -3.95
C ALA A 54 4.74 1.97 -3.44
N LEU A 55 4.03 1.30 -4.34
CA LEU A 55 2.82 0.54 -4.01
C LEU A 55 3.12 -0.74 -3.21
N VAL A 56 4.23 -1.42 -3.51
CA VAL A 56 4.69 -2.58 -2.73
C VAL A 56 5.10 -2.16 -1.32
N ASP A 57 5.88 -1.08 -1.19
CA ASP A 57 6.35 -0.60 0.12
C ASP A 57 5.18 -0.22 1.02
N ILE A 58 4.23 0.58 0.52
CA ILE A 58 3.09 1.04 1.33
C ILE A 58 2.13 -0.12 1.69
N SER A 59 1.94 -1.09 0.78
CA SER A 59 1.08 -2.25 1.04
C SER A 59 1.72 -3.20 2.06
N THR A 60 3.05 -3.29 2.04
CA THR A 60 3.82 -4.03 3.05
C THR A 60 3.69 -3.35 4.41
N GLU A 61 3.84 -2.03 4.47
CA GLU A 61 3.68 -1.25 5.71
C GLU A 61 2.27 -1.39 6.29
N LEU A 62 1.23 -1.29 5.45
CA LEU A 62 -0.16 -1.50 5.82
C LEU A 62 -0.37 -2.88 6.47
N LEU A 63 0.16 -3.93 5.82
CA LEU A 63 0.05 -5.30 6.28
C LEU A 63 0.78 -5.53 7.60
N GLU A 64 2.07 -5.21 7.66
CA GLU A 64 2.92 -5.52 8.80
C GLU A 64 2.52 -4.73 10.05
N THR A 65 2.18 -3.45 9.88
CA THR A 65 1.69 -2.62 11.00
C THR A 65 0.33 -3.11 11.50
N GLY A 66 -0.55 -3.52 10.59
CA GLY A 66 -1.84 -4.12 10.95
C GLY A 66 -1.66 -5.41 11.76
N ARG A 67 -0.78 -6.31 11.33
CA ARG A 67 -0.43 -7.53 12.08
C ARG A 67 0.16 -7.21 13.45
N ALA A 68 1.07 -6.25 13.52
CA ALA A 68 1.70 -5.85 14.78
C ALA A 68 0.69 -5.30 15.78
N ARG A 69 -0.22 -4.42 15.33
CA ARG A 69 -1.28 -3.84 16.18
C ARG A 69 -2.26 -4.90 16.70
N VAL A 70 -2.68 -5.85 15.84
CA VAL A 70 -3.50 -7.00 16.27
C VAL A 70 -2.78 -7.86 17.30
N SER A 71 -1.49 -8.13 17.10
CA SER A 71 -0.69 -8.94 18.03
C SER A 71 -0.57 -8.28 19.41
N ALA A 72 -0.46 -6.95 19.46
CA ALA A 72 -0.32 -6.19 20.69
C ALA A 72 -1.65 -5.97 21.46
N ALA A 73 -2.79 -6.15 20.81
CA ALA A 73 -4.10 -5.92 21.42
C ALA A 73 -4.55 -7.10 22.31
N PRO A 74 -5.23 -6.82 23.44
CA PRO A 74 -5.45 -7.79 24.51
C PRO A 74 -6.49 -8.87 24.18
N ASP A 75 -7.51 -8.54 23.37
CA ASP A 75 -8.64 -9.41 23.08
C ASP A 75 -9.24 -9.16 21.68
N GLY A 76 -10.26 -9.93 21.31
CA GLY A 76 -10.94 -9.82 20.01
C GLY A 76 -11.45 -8.41 19.70
N PRO A 77 -12.21 -7.76 20.61
CA PRO A 77 -12.70 -6.40 20.38
C PRO A 77 -11.57 -5.38 20.24
N GLY A 78 -10.56 -5.41 21.11
CA GLY A 78 -9.41 -4.51 21.03
C GLY A 78 -8.59 -4.72 19.76
N ARG A 79 -8.53 -5.95 19.23
CA ARG A 79 -7.90 -6.24 17.92
C ARG A 79 -8.66 -5.61 16.77
N LEU A 80 -9.98 -5.62 16.81
CA LEU A 80 -10.81 -4.99 15.79
C LEU A 80 -10.66 -3.47 15.84
N ASP A 81 -10.74 -2.88 17.04
CA ASP A 81 -10.55 -1.44 17.23
C ASP A 81 -9.17 -1.00 16.73
N ALA A 82 -8.11 -1.74 17.07
CA ALA A 82 -6.75 -1.43 16.63
C ALA A 82 -6.57 -1.51 15.09
N LEU A 83 -7.29 -2.42 14.41
CA LEU A 83 -7.30 -2.49 12.95
C LEU A 83 -8.08 -1.35 12.31
N ILE A 84 -9.23 -0.99 12.86
CA ILE A 84 -10.05 0.14 12.41
C ILE A 84 -9.25 1.43 12.53
N ASP A 85 -8.68 1.69 13.70
CA ASP A 85 -7.87 2.88 13.95
C ASP A 85 -6.68 2.96 12.99
N TRP A 86 -6.00 1.83 12.76
CA TRP A 86 -4.88 1.78 11.81
C TRP A 86 -5.31 2.04 10.37
N HIS A 87 -6.41 1.45 9.94
CA HIS A 87 -6.88 1.59 8.57
C HIS A 87 -7.35 3.00 8.27
N ILE A 88 -8.03 3.63 9.24
CA ILE A 88 -8.42 5.04 9.17
C ILE A 88 -7.19 5.93 9.15
N ASP A 89 -6.26 5.77 10.10
CA ASP A 89 -5.02 6.54 10.16
C ASP A 89 -4.22 6.44 8.86
N PHE A 90 -4.10 5.23 8.31
CA PHE A 90 -3.48 4.99 7.02
C PHE A 90 -4.17 5.76 5.90
N ALA A 91 -5.50 5.67 5.79
CA ALA A 91 -6.26 6.31 4.71
C ALA A 91 -6.18 7.84 4.77
N VAL A 92 -6.17 8.41 5.98
CA VAL A 92 -6.10 9.87 6.20
C VAL A 92 -4.68 10.40 6.01
N THR A 93 -3.65 9.64 6.39
CA THR A 93 -2.25 10.04 6.29
C THR A 93 -1.66 9.81 4.90
N HIS A 94 -2.16 8.82 4.15
CA HIS A 94 -1.63 8.41 2.85
C HIS A 94 -2.64 8.50 1.70
N PRO A 95 -3.42 9.60 1.54
CA PRO A 95 -4.49 9.68 0.53
C PRO A 95 -3.95 9.58 -0.91
N ALA A 96 -2.73 10.07 -1.17
CA ALA A 96 -2.10 9.98 -2.48
C ALA A 96 -1.92 8.52 -2.95
N TYR A 97 -1.65 7.59 -2.04
CA TYR A 97 -1.52 6.17 -2.35
C TYR A 97 -2.86 5.53 -2.70
N ILE A 98 -3.97 6.00 -2.12
CA ILE A 98 -5.32 5.54 -2.49
C ILE A 98 -5.65 6.02 -3.91
N VAL A 99 -5.45 7.31 -4.19
CA VAL A 99 -5.68 7.90 -5.52
C VAL A 99 -4.87 7.17 -6.60
N VAL A 100 -3.59 6.91 -6.34
CA VAL A 100 -2.72 6.22 -7.28
C VAL A 100 -3.16 4.77 -7.50
N GLN A 101 -3.56 4.05 -6.45
CA GLN A 101 -4.07 2.68 -6.62
C GLN A 101 -5.34 2.63 -7.47
N GLU A 102 -6.25 3.60 -7.32
CA GLU A 102 -7.49 3.63 -8.09
C GLU A 102 -7.26 4.01 -9.56
N ARG A 103 -6.41 5.02 -9.82
CA ARG A 103 -6.23 5.58 -11.16
C ARG A 103 -5.18 4.86 -11.99
N GLU A 104 -4.12 4.39 -11.34
CA GLU A 104 -2.89 3.98 -12.02
C GLU A 104 -2.63 2.47 -11.94
N TRP A 105 -3.61 1.69 -11.48
CA TRP A 105 -3.49 0.23 -11.39
C TRP A 105 -3.10 -0.41 -12.73
N SER A 106 -3.61 0.13 -13.85
CA SER A 106 -3.30 -0.35 -15.20
C SER A 106 -1.87 -0.06 -15.65
N SER A 107 -1.20 0.90 -15.02
CA SER A 107 0.16 1.35 -15.38
C SER A 107 1.26 0.42 -14.83
N LEU A 108 0.90 -0.45 -13.89
CA LEU A 108 1.79 -1.49 -13.37
C LEU A 108 1.94 -2.65 -14.38
N ASP A 109 3.09 -3.31 -14.39
CA ASP A 109 3.22 -4.61 -15.05
C ASP A 109 2.46 -5.72 -14.31
N ALA A 110 2.37 -6.91 -14.91
CA ALA A 110 1.58 -8.01 -14.36
C ALA A 110 2.15 -8.54 -13.04
N ASP A 111 3.48 -8.59 -12.91
CA ASP A 111 4.17 -9.12 -11.74
C ASP A 111 3.99 -8.17 -10.54
N ALA A 112 4.19 -6.87 -10.75
CA ALA A 112 3.97 -5.84 -9.75
C ALA A 112 2.50 -5.79 -9.31
N ARG A 113 1.54 -5.91 -10.25
CA ARG A 113 0.12 -6.01 -9.90
C ARG A 113 -0.17 -7.22 -9.03
N ALA A 114 0.41 -8.37 -9.36
CA ALA A 114 0.22 -9.60 -8.60
C ALA A 114 0.79 -9.46 -7.18
N GLU A 115 1.97 -8.87 -7.04
CA GLU A 115 2.63 -8.64 -5.75
C GLU A 115 1.81 -7.71 -4.85
N VAL A 116 1.43 -6.52 -5.35
CA VAL A 116 0.60 -5.57 -4.59
C VAL A 116 -0.73 -6.21 -4.22
N ARG A 117 -1.35 -6.95 -5.14
CA ARG A 117 -2.62 -7.65 -4.87
C ARG A 117 -2.47 -8.71 -3.79
N ALA A 118 -1.37 -9.46 -3.78
CA ALA A 118 -1.10 -10.46 -2.75
C ALA A 118 -1.00 -9.81 -1.37
N LEU A 119 -0.32 -8.66 -1.26
CA LEU A 119 -0.21 -7.90 0.00
C LEU A 119 -1.57 -7.39 0.48
N GLN A 120 -2.37 -6.81 -0.41
CA GLN A 120 -3.73 -6.37 -0.08
C GLN A 120 -4.63 -7.53 0.38
N LEU A 121 -4.57 -8.68 -0.30
CA LEU A 121 -5.35 -9.86 0.09
C LEU A 121 -4.88 -10.42 1.43
N ALA A 122 -3.57 -10.40 1.70
CA ALA A 122 -3.03 -10.79 2.98
C ALA A 122 -3.47 -9.83 4.10
N TYR A 123 -3.63 -8.53 3.83
CA TYR A 123 -4.16 -7.58 4.79
C TYR A 123 -5.65 -7.83 5.07
N VAL A 124 -6.46 -8.10 4.04
CA VAL A 124 -7.85 -8.54 4.21
C VAL A 124 -7.94 -9.81 5.06
N ASP A 125 -7.00 -10.75 4.89
CA ASP A 125 -6.98 -11.96 5.71
C ASP A 125 -6.78 -11.66 7.22
N VAL A 126 -6.02 -10.61 7.58
CA VAL A 126 -5.89 -10.17 8.98
C VAL A 126 -7.25 -9.77 9.56
N TRP A 127 -8.03 -8.99 8.80
CA TRP A 127 -9.39 -8.60 9.19
C TRP A 127 -10.32 -9.81 9.34
N VAL A 128 -10.27 -10.74 8.37
CA VAL A 128 -11.07 -11.96 8.41
C VAL A 128 -10.76 -12.79 9.65
N ASP A 129 -9.49 -12.93 10.00
CA ASP A 129 -9.08 -13.69 11.17
C ASP A 129 -9.59 -13.04 12.46
N VAL A 130 -9.47 -11.71 12.58
CA VAL A 130 -10.01 -10.96 13.74
C VAL A 130 -11.54 -11.09 13.84
N VAL A 131 -12.27 -10.88 12.74
CA VAL A 131 -13.74 -11.01 12.71
C VAL A 131 -14.19 -12.39 13.17
N ARG A 132 -13.49 -13.46 12.75
CA ARG A 132 -13.81 -14.83 13.16
C ARG A 132 -13.53 -15.14 14.63
N THR A 133 -12.68 -14.36 15.31
CA THR A 133 -12.54 -14.45 16.77
C THR A 133 -13.74 -13.87 17.52
N LEU A 134 -14.49 -12.96 16.86
CA LEU A 134 -15.67 -12.30 17.42
C LEU A 134 -16.98 -12.97 17.00
N ARG A 135 -16.96 -13.67 15.87
CA ARG A 135 -18.11 -14.30 15.22
C ARG A 135 -17.72 -15.70 14.76
N ASP A 136 -17.75 -16.64 15.70
CA ASP A 136 -17.42 -18.04 15.47
C ASP A 136 -18.47 -18.77 14.60
N ASP A 137 -19.68 -18.21 14.50
CA ASP A 137 -20.75 -18.65 13.61
C ASP A 137 -20.44 -18.42 12.11
N LEU A 138 -19.49 -17.54 11.78
CA LEU A 138 -19.15 -17.21 10.40
C LEU A 138 -18.12 -18.17 9.80
N THR A 139 -18.44 -18.73 8.65
CA THR A 139 -17.45 -19.38 7.78
C THR A 139 -16.41 -18.35 7.31
N ARG A 140 -15.20 -18.80 6.94
CA ARG A 140 -14.17 -17.90 6.41
C ARG A 140 -14.63 -17.13 5.18
N THR A 141 -15.40 -17.76 4.30
CA THR A 141 -15.99 -17.10 3.12
C THR A 141 -16.98 -16.01 3.52
N ALA A 142 -17.87 -16.28 4.48
CA ALA A 142 -18.83 -15.29 4.97
C ALA A 142 -18.13 -14.10 5.67
N ALA A 143 -17.12 -14.39 6.51
CA ALA A 143 -16.31 -13.35 7.14
C ALA A 143 -15.56 -12.51 6.10
N ARG A 144 -15.01 -13.12 5.05
CA ARG A 144 -14.37 -12.40 3.94
C ARG A 144 -15.34 -11.49 3.20
N ALA A 145 -16.54 -12.00 2.90
CA ALA A 145 -17.59 -11.19 2.28
C ALA A 145 -17.96 -9.99 3.17
N ALA A 146 -18.07 -10.18 4.49
CA ALA A 146 -18.39 -9.11 5.43
C ALA A 146 -17.28 -8.04 5.54
N VAL A 147 -16.00 -8.43 5.48
CA VAL A 147 -14.86 -7.50 5.51
C VAL A 147 -14.75 -6.68 4.22
N GLN A 148 -15.21 -7.22 3.09
CA GLN A 148 -15.07 -6.61 1.77
C GLN A 148 -16.36 -5.91 1.27
N ALA A 149 -17.45 -6.01 2.03
CA ALA A 149 -18.74 -5.39 1.71
C ALA A 149 -18.74 -3.90 2.07
#